data_AF-A0A147EYW8-F1
#
_entry.id   AF-A0A147EYW8-F1
#
_cell.length_a   1.000
_cell.length_b   1.000
_cell.length_c   1.000
_cell.angle_alpha   90.00
_cell.angle_beta   90.00
_cell.angle_gamma   90.00
#
_symmetry.space_group_name_H-M   'P 1'
#
loop_
_entity.id
_entity.type
_entity.pdbx_description
1 polymer ?
#
loop_
_entity_poly.entity_id
_entity_poly.type
_entity_poly.pdbx_seq_one_letter_code
_entity_poly.pdbx_strand_id
1 'polypeptide(L)'
;MPREVQHRFWGEIAKGVLPEEAAARVGVSQPVGGRWFHNAGGMPPFDLSKPPSGRYLSFDEREEIAILKAQDCGVREIARRIGRDPGTISRELRRNAATRGSKLDYRASVAQWKSGIAAKRPKTAKLVANPKLRAYVEERLCGRIVMPDGVVVAGPHAPKFTGRNKPHRKDRPWSWAWSPEQIANRIRIDFPEDEPMRISHEAIYQSLYIEGRGALKRELVWCLRTGRALRAPRERSRRKAWAHVTPETLISERPAEVEDRAVPGHGEGDLLIGLERSAVGTVVERSTRFTMLVHLPREDGYRHKETPKNGPALAGYGAITMKNALANTMSTLPTQLTKSLTWDRGKEMSAHAKFTIETGIPVFFADPQSPWQRGTNENTNGLLRQYFPKGTDLSRWSAEDIEAVAHALNTRPRKTLGWRTPAVTFNEQLLLLQQAGVATTG
;
A
#
# COMPACT_ATOMS: atom_id res chain seq x y z
N MET A 1 9.15 20.89 -26.46
CA MET A 1 9.33 19.42 -26.54
C MET A 1 7.99 18.75 -26.85
N PRO A 2 7.94 17.84 -27.83
CA PRO A 2 6.67 17.24 -28.27
C PRO A 2 6.06 16.31 -27.21
N ARG A 3 4.74 16.41 -27.01
CA ARG A 3 3.95 15.57 -26.11
C ARG A 3 4.06 14.07 -26.44
N GLU A 4 4.25 13.76 -27.72
CA GLU A 4 4.44 12.40 -28.23
C GLU A 4 5.73 11.74 -27.70
N VAL A 5 6.81 12.50 -27.57
CA VAL A 5 8.06 12.01 -26.98
C VAL A 5 7.86 11.64 -25.51
N GLN A 6 7.13 12.46 -24.76
CA GLN A 6 6.78 12.16 -23.37
C GLN A 6 5.84 10.94 -23.27
N HIS A 7 4.88 10.80 -24.18
CA HIS A 7 4.00 9.62 -24.23
C HIS A 7 4.81 8.34 -24.47
N ARG A 8 5.72 8.32 -25.45
CA ARG A 8 6.62 7.18 -25.70
C ARG A 8 7.49 6.88 -24.48
N PHE A 9 8.04 7.91 -23.83
CA PHE A 9 8.84 7.77 -22.62
C PHE A 9 8.07 7.03 -21.53
N TRP A 10 6.85 7.47 -21.22
CA TRP A 10 6.02 6.81 -20.21
C TRP A 10 5.54 5.42 -20.63
N GLY A 11 5.39 5.16 -21.94
CA GLY A 11 5.19 3.82 -22.48
C GLY A 11 6.33 2.86 -22.16
N GLU A 12 7.59 3.30 -22.32
CA GLU A 12 8.77 2.51 -21.95
C GLU A 12 8.88 2.31 -20.43
N ILE A 13 8.60 3.35 -19.63
CA ILE A 13 8.52 3.24 -18.17
C ILE A 13 7.48 2.18 -17.74
N ALA A 14 6.33 2.13 -18.41
CA ALA A 14 5.28 1.15 -18.11
C ALA A 14 5.74 -0.30 -18.33
N LYS A 15 6.62 -0.53 -19.32
CA LYS A 15 7.33 -1.80 -19.58
C LYS A 15 8.46 -2.10 -18.58
N GLY A 16 8.60 -1.28 -17.53
CA GLY A 16 9.57 -1.47 -16.45
C GLY A 16 10.97 -0.90 -16.69
N VAL A 17 11.23 -0.30 -17.85
CA VAL A 17 12.52 0.29 -18.25
C VAL A 17 12.92 1.42 -17.29
N LEU A 18 14.23 1.61 -17.06
CA LEU A 18 14.74 2.69 -16.21
C LEU A 18 14.54 4.07 -16.86
N PRO A 19 14.37 5.16 -16.09
CA PRO A 19 14.17 6.50 -16.66
C PRO A 19 15.29 6.96 -17.61
N GLU A 20 16.53 6.62 -17.31
CA GLU A 20 17.69 6.99 -18.10
C GLU A 20 17.68 6.25 -19.45
N GLU A 21 17.39 4.96 -19.44
CA GLU A 21 17.28 4.13 -20.63
C GLU A 21 16.05 4.49 -21.47
N ALA A 22 14.91 4.74 -20.82
CA ALA A 22 13.70 5.21 -21.48
C ALA A 22 13.92 6.56 -22.18
N ALA A 23 14.73 7.45 -21.59
CA ALA A 23 15.12 8.72 -22.22
C ALA A 23 15.93 8.48 -23.49
N ALA A 24 16.93 7.59 -23.42
CA ALA A 24 17.76 7.23 -24.57
C ALA A 24 16.91 6.64 -25.71
N ARG A 25 15.97 5.73 -25.40
CA ARG A 25 15.06 5.11 -26.38
C ARG A 25 14.15 6.11 -27.11
N VAL A 26 13.84 7.25 -26.49
CA VAL A 26 12.98 8.28 -27.11
C VAL A 26 13.76 9.49 -27.66
N GLY A 27 15.09 9.39 -27.71
CA GLY A 27 15.96 10.44 -28.25
C GLY A 27 16.06 11.69 -27.36
N VAL A 28 15.97 11.52 -26.04
CA VAL A 28 16.07 12.61 -25.05
C VAL A 28 17.24 12.35 -24.10
N SER A 29 17.91 13.40 -23.64
CA SER A 29 19.02 13.25 -22.70
C SER A 29 18.56 12.59 -21.38
N GLN A 30 19.41 11.72 -20.83
CA GLN A 30 19.12 10.99 -19.59
C GLN A 30 18.71 11.91 -18.42
N PRO A 31 19.36 13.08 -18.18
CA PRO A 31 18.95 13.99 -17.11
C PRO A 31 17.52 14.54 -17.29
N VAL A 32 17.07 14.75 -18.53
CA VAL A 32 15.72 15.23 -18.83
C VAL A 32 14.69 14.14 -18.54
N GLY A 33 14.95 12.89 -18.94
CA GLY A 33 14.07 11.76 -18.60
C GLY A 33 13.98 11.50 -17.09
N GLY A 34 15.11 11.58 -16.39
CA GLY A 34 15.16 11.52 -14.92
C GLY A 34 14.30 12.62 -14.27
N ARG A 35 14.38 13.86 -14.78
CA ARG A 35 13.56 14.99 -14.31
C ARG A 35 12.07 14.77 -14.56
N TRP A 36 11.70 14.28 -15.75
CA TRP A 36 10.31 13.94 -16.06
C TRP A 36 9.75 12.89 -15.11
N PHE A 37 10.52 11.84 -14.83
CA PHE A 37 10.13 10.79 -13.90
C PHE A 37 9.94 11.32 -12.47
N HIS A 38 10.88 12.13 -11.96
CA HIS A 38 10.80 12.68 -10.61
C HIS A 38 9.68 13.70 -10.42
N ASN A 39 9.51 14.63 -11.36
CA ASN A 39 8.49 15.68 -11.29
C ASN A 39 7.07 15.10 -11.34
N ALA A 40 6.88 13.97 -12.02
CA ALA A 40 5.60 13.28 -12.08
C ALA A 40 5.44 12.20 -11.00
N GLY A 41 6.35 12.13 -10.03
CA GLY A 41 6.26 11.16 -8.92
C GLY A 41 6.41 9.70 -9.34
N GLY A 42 7.03 9.43 -10.48
CA GLY A 42 7.14 8.11 -11.09
C GLY A 42 5.86 7.63 -11.78
N MET A 43 4.95 8.53 -12.12
CA MET A 43 3.67 8.23 -12.77
C MET A 43 3.44 9.03 -14.05
N PRO A 44 2.80 8.45 -15.08
CA PRO A 44 2.41 9.23 -16.24
C PRO A 44 1.36 10.29 -15.87
N PRO A 45 1.56 11.55 -16.28
CA PRO A 45 0.50 12.56 -16.28
C PRO A 45 -0.76 12.10 -17.02
N PHE A 46 -1.95 12.53 -16.59
CA PHE A 46 -3.24 12.06 -17.13
C PHE A 46 -3.40 12.41 -18.62
N ASP A 47 -2.91 13.56 -19.03
CA ASP A 47 -2.90 14.04 -20.40
C ASP A 47 -1.94 13.24 -21.31
N LEU A 48 -1.09 12.38 -20.75
CA LEU A 48 -0.19 11.50 -21.51
C LEU A 48 -0.64 10.04 -21.51
N SER A 49 -1.79 9.72 -20.92
CA SER A 49 -2.28 8.33 -20.83
C SER A 49 -2.94 7.79 -22.10
N LYS A 50 -3.25 8.66 -23.06
CA LYS A 50 -3.83 8.28 -24.35
C LYS A 50 -2.96 8.84 -25.48
N PRO A 51 -2.67 8.03 -26.51
CA PRO A 51 -2.03 8.57 -27.71
C PRO A 51 -2.94 9.64 -28.31
N PRO A 52 -2.38 10.69 -28.95
CA PRO A 52 -3.20 11.61 -29.71
C PRO A 52 -3.99 10.81 -30.74
N SER A 53 -5.33 10.81 -30.62
CA SER A 53 -6.19 10.16 -31.60
C SER A 53 -5.94 10.78 -32.97
N GLY A 54 -6.08 10.01 -34.06
CA GLY A 54 -5.95 10.51 -35.43
C GLY A 54 -6.83 11.71 -35.77
N ARG A 55 -7.77 12.10 -34.89
CA ARG A 55 -8.51 13.38 -34.93
C ARG A 55 -7.63 14.63 -34.85
N TYR A 56 -6.47 14.58 -34.20
CA TYR A 56 -5.60 15.75 -34.01
C TYR A 56 -4.45 15.72 -35.00
N LEU A 57 -4.02 16.90 -35.46
CA LEU A 57 -2.83 17.03 -36.30
C LEU A 57 -1.59 16.58 -35.51
N SER A 58 -0.70 15.80 -36.13
CA SER A 58 0.63 15.44 -35.61
C SER A 58 1.59 16.62 -35.70
N PHE A 59 2.81 16.47 -35.17
CA PHE A 59 3.84 17.48 -35.37
C PHE A 59 4.28 17.55 -36.84
N ASP A 60 4.52 16.41 -37.48
CA ASP A 60 4.91 16.29 -38.89
C ASP A 60 3.87 16.95 -39.81
N GLU A 61 2.57 16.71 -39.55
CA GLU A 61 1.49 17.38 -40.28
C GLU A 61 1.52 18.90 -40.08
N ARG A 62 1.93 19.40 -38.90
CA ARG A 62 2.07 20.85 -38.66
C ARG A 62 3.29 21.44 -39.36
N GLU A 63 4.38 20.67 -39.51
CA GLU A 63 5.54 21.08 -40.31
C GLU A 63 5.17 21.18 -41.79
N GLU A 64 4.47 20.19 -42.32
CA GLU A 64 3.97 20.21 -43.70
C GLU A 64 3.00 21.39 -43.95
N ILE A 65 2.09 21.67 -43.01
CA ILE A 65 1.23 22.87 -43.07
C ILE A 65 2.08 24.15 -43.12
N ALA A 66 3.17 24.23 -42.35
CA ALA A 66 4.02 25.42 -42.33
C ALA A 66 4.76 25.62 -43.65
N ILE A 67 5.30 24.54 -44.24
CA ILE A 67 5.99 24.57 -45.54
C ILE A 67 5.01 24.99 -46.64
N LEU A 68 3.87 24.31 -46.75
CA LEU A 68 2.87 24.60 -47.79
C LEU A 68 2.28 26.00 -47.62
N LYS A 69 2.14 26.49 -46.38
CA LYS A 69 1.68 27.86 -46.13
C LYS A 69 2.73 28.90 -46.55
N ALA A 70 4.02 28.61 -46.39
CA ALA A 70 5.10 29.47 -46.86
C ALA A 70 5.25 29.47 -48.40
N GLN A 71 4.76 28.43 -49.08
CA GLN A 71 4.62 28.35 -50.54
C GLN A 71 3.34 29.02 -51.06
N ASP A 72 2.62 29.78 -50.23
CA ASP A 72 1.35 30.44 -50.55
C ASP A 72 0.21 29.50 -51.00
N CYS A 73 0.28 28.20 -50.70
CA CYS A 73 -0.82 27.28 -50.97
C CYS A 73 -2.09 27.66 -50.19
N GLY A 74 -3.24 27.54 -50.83
CA GLY A 74 -4.55 27.80 -50.21
C GLY A 74 -4.97 26.70 -49.23
N VAL A 75 -5.84 27.01 -48.27
CA VAL A 75 -6.29 26.08 -47.21
C VAL A 75 -6.84 24.75 -47.77
N ARG A 76 -7.62 24.79 -48.86
CA ARG A 76 -8.18 23.60 -49.51
C ARG A 76 -7.12 22.74 -50.19
N GLU A 77 -6.06 23.36 -50.70
CA GLU A 77 -4.94 22.66 -51.31
C GLU A 77 -4.07 21.97 -50.27
N ILE A 78 -3.73 22.68 -49.19
CA ILE A 78 -3.02 22.11 -48.03
C ILE A 78 -3.79 20.90 -47.49
N ALA A 79 -5.10 21.05 -47.32
CA ALA A 79 -5.98 19.97 -46.85
C ALA A 79 -5.93 18.73 -47.75
N ARG A 80 -5.94 18.92 -49.09
CA ARG A 80 -5.85 17.82 -50.06
C ARG A 80 -4.49 17.11 -49.99
N ARG A 81 -3.38 17.86 -49.92
CA ARG A 81 -2.02 17.30 -49.87
C ARG A 81 -1.76 16.50 -48.60
N ILE A 82 -2.30 16.93 -47.47
CA ILE A 82 -2.13 16.27 -46.16
C ILE A 82 -3.21 15.21 -45.89
N GLY A 83 -4.26 15.14 -46.71
CA GLY A 83 -5.37 14.18 -46.52
C GLY A 83 -6.27 14.53 -45.34
N ARG A 84 -6.50 15.82 -45.07
CA ARG A 84 -7.31 16.32 -43.96
C ARG A 84 -8.48 17.17 -44.43
N ASP A 85 -9.48 17.34 -43.56
CA ASP A 85 -10.60 18.25 -43.82
C ASP A 85 -10.14 19.72 -43.88
N PRO A 86 -10.55 20.51 -44.88
CA PRO A 86 -10.20 21.94 -44.99
C PRO A 86 -10.55 22.77 -43.75
N GLY A 87 -11.64 22.42 -43.05
CA GLY A 87 -12.02 23.06 -41.80
C GLY A 87 -11.03 22.79 -40.66
N THR A 88 -10.31 21.66 -40.68
CA THR A 88 -9.23 21.36 -39.72
C THR A 88 -8.02 22.27 -39.95
N ILE A 89 -7.57 22.39 -41.20
CA ILE A 89 -6.44 23.27 -41.57
C ILE A 89 -6.78 24.74 -41.28
N SER A 90 -7.99 25.19 -41.65
CA SER A 90 -8.45 26.55 -41.36
C SER A 90 -8.44 26.87 -39.86
N ARG A 91 -8.93 25.94 -39.02
CA ARG A 91 -8.95 26.12 -37.56
C ARG A 91 -7.55 26.13 -36.96
N GLU A 92 -6.63 25.30 -37.45
CA GLU A 92 -5.24 25.26 -37.00
C GLU A 92 -4.55 26.60 -37.29
N LEU A 93 -4.57 27.05 -38.55
CA LEU A 93 -3.94 28.31 -38.96
C LEU A 93 -4.53 29.52 -38.21
N ARG A 94 -5.84 29.55 -37.97
CA ARG A 94 -6.51 30.65 -37.24
C ARG A 94 -6.18 30.67 -35.74
N ARG A 95 -6.21 29.52 -35.08
CA ARG A 95 -6.11 29.43 -33.60
C ARG A 95 -4.68 29.34 -33.09
N ASN A 96 -3.79 28.76 -33.88
CA ASN A 96 -2.45 28.38 -33.43
C ASN A 96 -1.30 29.18 -34.09
N ALA A 97 -1.58 30.10 -35.01
CA ALA A 97 -0.58 31.04 -35.52
C ALA A 97 0.02 31.93 -34.41
N ALA A 98 1.30 32.29 -34.55
CA ALA A 98 1.98 33.18 -33.63
C ALA A 98 1.67 34.64 -34.00
N THR A 99 1.32 35.45 -33.02
CA THR A 99 1.22 36.91 -33.19
C THR A 99 2.52 37.51 -32.66
N ARG A 100 3.45 37.83 -33.55
CA ARG A 100 4.65 38.59 -33.18
C ARG A 100 4.83 39.70 -34.21
N GLY A 101 4.65 40.95 -33.78
CA GLY A 101 4.76 42.13 -34.64
C GLY A 101 3.75 42.14 -35.79
N SER A 102 2.46 42.38 -35.46
CA SER A 102 1.34 42.68 -36.37
C SER A 102 1.05 41.75 -37.57
N LYS A 103 1.89 40.74 -37.86
CA LYS A 103 1.70 39.70 -38.87
C LYS A 103 1.47 38.34 -38.21
N LEU A 104 0.52 37.57 -38.77
CA LEU A 104 0.24 36.19 -38.39
C LEU A 104 1.28 35.27 -39.05
N ASP A 105 2.31 34.90 -38.30
CA ASP A 105 3.33 33.94 -38.76
C ASP A 105 3.00 32.54 -38.20
N TYR A 106 2.76 31.57 -39.07
CA TYR A 106 2.44 30.20 -38.65
C TYR A 106 3.72 29.39 -38.51
N ARG A 107 4.07 29.03 -37.27
CA ARG A 107 5.21 28.17 -36.95
C ARG A 107 4.73 26.87 -36.33
N ALA A 108 5.14 25.74 -36.91
CA ALA A 108 4.76 24.40 -36.46
C ALA A 108 5.07 24.17 -34.97
N SER A 109 6.26 24.60 -34.50
CA SER A 109 6.68 24.45 -33.10
C SER A 109 5.80 25.24 -32.11
N VAL A 110 5.40 26.47 -32.47
CA VAL A 110 4.51 27.31 -31.64
C VAL A 110 3.10 26.74 -31.66
N ALA A 111 2.62 26.33 -32.82
CA ALA A 111 1.30 25.73 -32.98
C ALA A 111 1.17 24.43 -32.18
N GLN A 112 2.21 23.58 -32.22
CA GLN A 112 2.32 22.37 -31.40
C GLN A 112 2.30 22.69 -29.90
N TRP A 113 3.03 23.72 -29.47
CA TRP A 113 3.07 24.14 -28.06
C TRP A 113 1.70 24.66 -27.58
N LYS A 114 1.04 25.54 -28.35
CA LYS A 114 -0.31 26.05 -28.05
C LYS A 114 -1.34 24.92 -27.97
N SER A 115 -1.33 24.01 -28.95
CA SER A 115 -2.16 22.81 -28.96
C SER A 115 -1.91 21.92 -27.73
N GLY A 116 -0.65 21.72 -27.37
CA GLY A 116 -0.24 20.98 -26.18
C GLY A 116 -0.77 21.61 -24.88
N ILE A 117 -0.72 22.94 -24.74
CA ILE A 117 -1.27 23.66 -23.59
C ILE A 117 -2.79 23.53 -23.53
N ALA A 118 -3.50 23.80 -24.63
CA ALA A 118 -4.96 23.75 -24.68
C ALA A 118 -5.49 22.34 -24.39
N ALA A 119 -4.72 21.30 -24.74
CA ALA A 119 -5.10 19.92 -24.51
C ALA A 119 -4.92 19.44 -23.05
N LYS A 120 -4.22 20.20 -22.18
CA LYS A 120 -4.03 19.84 -20.77
C LYS A 120 -5.33 19.80 -19.97
N ARG A 121 -6.36 20.57 -20.38
CA ARG A 121 -7.71 20.67 -19.77
C ARG A 121 -7.73 20.25 -18.28
N PRO A 122 -7.04 21.00 -17.41
CA PRO A 122 -6.86 20.58 -16.03
C PRO A 122 -8.22 20.51 -15.34
N LYS A 123 -8.59 19.32 -14.87
CA LYS A 123 -9.77 19.15 -14.01
C LYS A 123 -9.33 19.28 -12.55
N THR A 124 -10.09 20.04 -11.76
CA THR A 124 -9.89 20.09 -10.31
C THR A 124 -9.94 18.67 -9.74
N ALA A 125 -8.92 18.29 -8.97
CA ALA A 125 -8.87 16.96 -8.37
C ALA A 125 -10.02 16.77 -7.38
N LYS A 126 -10.61 15.57 -7.32
CA LYS A 126 -11.78 15.30 -6.46
C LYS A 126 -11.53 15.59 -4.98
N LEU A 127 -10.31 15.32 -4.50
CA LEU A 127 -9.89 15.65 -3.12
C LEU A 127 -9.70 17.14 -2.85
N VAL A 128 -9.48 17.96 -3.89
CA VAL A 128 -9.48 19.42 -3.75
C VAL A 128 -10.91 19.94 -3.69
N ALA A 129 -11.79 19.41 -4.54
CA ALA A 129 -13.18 19.83 -4.62
C ALA A 129 -14.07 19.34 -3.45
N ASN A 130 -13.71 18.24 -2.78
CA ASN A 130 -14.49 17.66 -1.68
C ASN A 130 -13.64 17.57 -0.39
N PRO A 131 -13.74 18.57 0.52
CA PRO A 131 -13.00 18.60 1.78
C PRO A 131 -13.33 17.45 2.73
N LYS A 132 -14.60 16.99 2.77
CA LYS A 132 -15.04 15.85 3.60
C LYS A 132 -14.33 14.56 3.18
N LEU A 133 -14.30 14.30 1.87
CA LEU A 133 -13.58 13.17 1.30
C LEU A 133 -12.07 13.26 1.56
N ARG A 134 -11.48 14.46 1.43
CA ARG A 134 -10.07 14.68 1.76
C ARG A 134 -9.76 14.37 3.21
N ALA A 135 -10.56 14.90 4.14
CA ALA A 135 -10.38 14.66 5.58
C ALA A 135 -10.45 13.17 5.89
N TYR A 136 -11.43 12.44 5.33
CA TYR A 136 -11.53 10.99 5.51
C TYR A 136 -10.28 10.26 4.98
N VAL A 137 -9.81 10.62 3.78
CA VAL A 137 -8.61 10.02 3.18
C VAL A 137 -7.36 10.30 4.01
N GLU A 138 -7.18 11.54 4.47
CA GLU A 138 -6.05 11.94 5.33
C GLU A 138 -6.09 11.22 6.66
N GLU A 139 -7.25 11.17 7.32
CA GLU A 139 -7.44 10.47 8.58
C GLU A 139 -7.09 8.98 8.44
N ARG A 140 -7.64 8.27 7.45
CA ARG A 140 -7.35 6.84 7.27
C ARG A 140 -5.91 6.56 6.85
N LEU A 141 -5.25 7.49 6.15
CA LEU A 141 -3.84 7.36 5.76
C LEU A 141 -2.90 7.62 6.94
N CYS A 142 -3.02 8.77 7.60
CA CYS A 142 -2.01 9.30 8.52
C CYS A 142 -2.57 9.79 9.86
N GLY A 143 -3.87 9.64 10.10
CA GLY A 143 -4.48 9.94 11.38
C GLY A 143 -3.84 9.12 12.51
N ARG A 144 -3.77 9.74 13.70
CA ARG A 144 -3.24 9.10 14.91
C ARG A 144 -4.13 7.93 15.30
N ILE A 145 -3.53 6.93 15.94
CA ILE A 145 -4.29 5.84 16.52
C ILE A 145 -5.04 6.40 17.73
N VAL A 146 -6.36 6.24 17.72
CA VAL A 146 -7.23 6.62 18.83
C VAL A 146 -7.90 5.35 19.32
N MET A 147 -7.73 5.06 20.60
CA MET A 147 -8.33 3.90 21.25
C MET A 147 -9.84 4.13 21.45
N PRO A 148 -10.65 3.07 21.70
CA PRO A 148 -12.10 3.21 21.89
C PRO A 148 -12.53 4.15 23.02
N ASP A 149 -11.68 4.34 24.02
CA ASP A 149 -11.85 5.27 25.14
C ASP A 149 -11.49 6.74 24.78
N GLY A 150 -11.07 6.99 23.53
CA GLY A 150 -10.65 8.31 23.04
C GLY A 150 -9.18 8.64 23.27
N VAL A 151 -8.41 7.76 23.91
CA VAL A 151 -6.98 8.01 24.18
C VAL A 151 -6.18 7.96 22.89
N VAL A 152 -5.38 9.01 22.65
CA VAL A 152 -4.52 9.12 21.47
C VAL A 152 -3.15 8.52 21.75
N VAL A 153 -2.75 7.52 20.98
CA VAL A 153 -1.43 6.88 21.11
C VAL A 153 -0.48 7.48 20.08
N ALA A 154 0.54 8.20 20.56
CA ALA A 154 1.43 8.99 19.72
C ALA A 154 2.46 8.14 18.93
N GLY A 155 2.87 6.99 19.47
CA GLY A 155 3.95 6.18 18.93
C GLY A 155 5.31 6.91 18.93
N PRO A 156 6.32 6.42 18.19
CA PRO A 156 7.64 7.04 18.17
C PRO A 156 7.65 8.34 17.35
N HIS A 157 8.61 9.21 17.67
CA HIS A 157 8.79 10.47 16.96
C HIS A 157 9.09 10.24 15.47
N ALA A 158 8.40 11.00 14.62
CA ALA A 158 8.55 10.88 13.18
C ALA A 158 9.88 11.49 12.72
N PRO A 159 10.67 10.80 11.89
CA PRO A 159 11.71 11.48 11.13
C PRO A 159 11.06 12.51 10.18
N LYS A 160 11.76 13.61 9.90
CA LYS A 160 11.31 14.61 8.91
C LYS A 160 11.38 14.01 7.50
N PHE A 161 10.37 14.26 6.68
CA PHE A 161 10.35 13.80 5.29
C PHE A 161 11.50 14.43 4.49
N THR A 162 12.37 13.59 3.93
CA THR A 162 13.58 14.04 3.21
C THR A 162 13.40 14.09 1.69
N GLY A 163 12.17 13.91 1.19
CA GLY A 163 11.92 13.72 -0.25
C GLY A 163 12.32 12.33 -0.77
N ARG A 164 12.91 11.48 0.08
CA ARG A 164 13.37 10.13 -0.25
C ARG A 164 12.45 9.05 0.31
N ASN A 165 12.73 7.80 -0.07
CA ASN A 165 12.03 6.63 0.47
C ASN A 165 12.07 6.62 2.00
N LYS A 166 11.12 5.89 2.61
CA LYS A 166 11.13 5.63 4.05
C LYS A 166 12.51 5.22 4.54
N PRO A 167 12.94 5.71 5.71
CA PRO A 167 14.19 5.30 6.28
C PRO A 167 14.18 3.79 6.55
N HIS A 168 15.32 3.16 6.24
CA HIS A 168 15.55 1.74 6.48
C HIS A 168 15.89 1.53 7.96
N ARG A 169 15.20 0.59 8.62
CA ARG A 169 15.43 0.20 10.02
C ARG A 169 15.43 1.37 11.02
N LYS A 170 14.50 2.30 10.83
CA LYS A 170 14.26 3.41 11.77
C LYS A 170 12.78 3.54 12.06
N ASP A 171 12.50 4.11 13.21
CA ASP A 171 11.16 4.38 13.72
C ASP A 171 10.32 5.26 12.80
N ARG A 172 9.01 5.11 12.97
CA ARG A 172 8.01 5.68 12.09
C ARG A 172 6.79 6.07 12.91
N PRO A 173 6.16 7.21 12.61
CA PRO A 173 4.95 7.59 13.30
C PRO A 173 3.90 6.51 13.15
N TRP A 174 3.25 6.18 14.26
CA TRP A 174 2.10 5.30 14.23
C TRP A 174 0.89 6.07 13.68
N SER A 175 0.14 5.38 12.83
CA SER A 175 -1.06 5.90 12.21
C SER A 175 -1.98 4.74 11.82
N TRP A 176 -3.22 5.05 11.44
CA TRP A 176 -4.10 4.04 10.85
C TRP A 176 -3.46 3.34 9.64
N ALA A 177 -2.67 4.10 8.86
CA ALA A 177 -1.85 3.61 7.76
C ALA A 177 -2.62 2.92 6.63
N TRP A 178 -3.94 3.10 6.48
CA TRP A 178 -4.72 2.36 5.48
C TRP A 178 -4.17 2.59 4.06
N SER A 179 -4.16 1.54 3.24
CA SER A 179 -3.74 1.69 1.85
C SER A 179 -4.80 2.46 1.04
N PRO A 180 -4.41 3.15 -0.04
CA PRO A 180 -5.37 3.75 -0.96
C PRO A 180 -6.46 2.79 -1.47
N GLU A 181 -6.12 1.51 -1.69
CA GLU A 181 -7.10 0.47 -2.08
C GLU A 181 -8.08 0.16 -0.94
N GLN A 182 -7.58 0.06 0.29
CA GLN A 182 -8.41 -0.13 1.49
C GLN A 182 -9.41 1.02 1.64
N ILE A 183 -8.94 2.27 1.54
CA ILE A 183 -9.77 3.47 1.68
C ILE A 183 -10.84 3.53 0.58
N ALA A 184 -10.46 3.36 -0.69
CA ALA A 184 -11.36 3.48 -1.83
C ALA A 184 -12.50 2.44 -1.84
N ASN A 185 -12.28 1.27 -1.24
CA ASN A 185 -13.32 0.25 -1.12
C ASN A 185 -14.12 0.40 0.18
N ARG A 186 -13.46 0.70 1.30
CA ARG A 186 -14.11 0.83 2.60
C ARG A 186 -15.08 2.01 2.67
N ILE A 187 -14.74 3.12 2.00
CA ILE A 187 -15.60 4.31 1.97
C ILE A 187 -16.99 4.05 1.37
N ARG A 188 -17.14 3.02 0.53
CA ARG A 188 -18.44 2.62 -0.04
C ARG A 188 -19.33 1.94 0.98
N ILE A 189 -18.73 1.27 1.97
CA ILE A 189 -19.42 0.61 3.08
C ILE A 189 -19.78 1.66 4.14
N ASP A 190 -18.84 2.55 4.46
CA ASP A 190 -19.07 3.58 5.49
C ASP A 190 -20.07 4.66 5.03
N PHE A 191 -20.16 4.90 3.71
CA PHE A 191 -21.06 5.90 3.13
C PHE A 191 -21.80 5.33 1.91
N PRO A 192 -22.75 4.39 2.07
CA PRO A 192 -23.40 3.69 0.97
C PRO A 192 -24.17 4.63 0.04
N GLU A 193 -24.82 5.66 0.58
CA GLU A 193 -25.66 6.60 -0.18
C GLU A 193 -24.94 7.91 -0.59
N ASP A 194 -23.69 8.14 -0.16
CA ASP A 194 -22.93 9.36 -0.47
C ASP A 194 -22.04 9.14 -1.73
N GLU A 195 -22.61 9.33 -2.91
CA GLU A 195 -21.88 9.23 -4.18
C GLU A 195 -20.70 10.23 -4.30
N PRO A 196 -20.79 11.48 -3.81
CA PRO A 196 -19.64 12.39 -3.73
C PRO A 196 -18.43 11.82 -2.98
N MET A 197 -18.61 10.89 -2.03
CA MET A 197 -17.51 10.23 -1.31
C MET A 197 -16.77 9.15 -2.13
N ARG A 198 -17.21 8.81 -3.34
CA ARG A 198 -16.54 7.77 -4.15
C ARG A 198 -15.20 8.25 -4.68
N ILE A 199 -14.13 7.48 -4.49
CA ILE A 199 -12.82 7.78 -5.09
C ILE A 199 -12.14 6.49 -5.53
N SER A 200 -11.36 6.54 -6.63
CA SER A 200 -10.50 5.42 -7.00
C SER A 200 -9.19 5.48 -6.21
N HIS A 201 -8.65 4.31 -5.86
CA HIS A 201 -7.35 4.23 -5.19
C HIS A 201 -6.22 4.85 -6.03
N GLU A 202 -6.36 4.81 -7.37
CA GLU A 202 -5.44 5.47 -8.30
C GLU A 202 -5.49 6.99 -8.17
N ALA A 203 -6.66 7.60 -7.95
CA ALA A 203 -6.76 9.03 -7.72
C ALA A 203 -6.08 9.45 -6.40
N ILE A 204 -6.18 8.63 -5.36
CA ILE A 204 -5.45 8.85 -4.09
C ILE A 204 -3.93 8.74 -4.34
N TYR A 205 -3.45 7.70 -5.03
CA TYR A 205 -2.03 7.58 -5.38
C TYR A 205 -1.53 8.79 -6.19
N GLN A 206 -2.32 9.25 -7.15
CA GLN A 206 -1.98 10.44 -7.95
C GLN A 206 -1.84 11.68 -7.08
N SER A 207 -2.74 11.90 -6.12
CA SER A 207 -2.64 13.02 -5.18
C SER A 207 -1.45 12.93 -4.23
N LEU A 208 -0.95 11.73 -3.93
CA LEU A 208 0.26 11.52 -3.13
C LEU A 208 1.56 11.73 -3.91
N TYR A 209 1.60 11.28 -5.17
CA TYR A 209 2.83 11.26 -5.97
C TYR A 209 3.02 12.47 -6.88
N ILE A 210 1.93 13.09 -7.35
CA ILE A 210 1.98 14.20 -8.32
C ILE A 210 1.77 15.52 -7.57
N GLU A 211 2.86 16.25 -7.30
CA GLU A 211 2.83 17.52 -6.54
C GLU A 211 1.86 18.55 -7.14
N GLY A 212 1.80 18.66 -8.47
CA GLY A 212 0.96 19.63 -9.15
C GLY A 212 -0.56 19.38 -9.08
N ARG A 213 -1.03 18.25 -8.51
CA ARG A 213 -2.47 18.02 -8.36
C ARG A 213 -3.08 18.78 -7.19
N GLY A 214 -2.31 19.02 -6.14
CA GLY A 214 -2.82 19.49 -4.86
C GLY A 214 -3.80 18.48 -4.23
N ALA A 215 -3.79 18.40 -2.90
CA ALA A 215 -4.81 17.81 -2.01
C ALA A 215 -4.17 17.10 -0.83
N LEU A 216 -3.08 16.37 -1.05
CA LEU A 216 -2.39 15.60 -0.03
C LEU A 216 -0.93 16.04 0.01
N LYS A 217 -0.35 16.12 1.21
CA LYS A 217 1.08 16.41 1.35
C LYS A 217 1.90 15.21 0.86
N ARG A 218 2.99 15.48 0.14
CA ARG A 218 3.86 14.43 -0.42
C ARG A 218 4.45 13.52 0.66
N GLU A 219 4.68 14.03 1.86
CA GLU A 219 5.19 13.26 3.00
C GLU A 219 4.30 12.07 3.39
N LEU A 220 3.00 12.12 3.07
CA LEU A 220 2.05 11.05 3.37
C LEU A 220 2.35 9.75 2.61
N VAL A 221 3.25 9.76 1.61
CA VAL A 221 3.80 8.52 1.03
C VAL A 221 4.48 7.65 2.07
N TRP A 222 4.96 8.22 3.18
CA TRP A 222 5.49 7.49 4.33
C TRP A 222 4.42 6.82 5.20
N CYS A 223 3.13 6.97 4.91
CA CYS A 223 2.09 6.13 5.51
C CYS A 223 1.87 4.84 4.71
N LEU A 224 2.26 4.80 3.44
CA LEU A 224 2.09 3.62 2.57
C LEU A 224 3.02 2.47 2.97
N ARG A 225 2.56 1.22 2.87
CA ARG A 225 3.33 0.01 3.24
C ARG A 225 4.79 0.02 2.74
N THR A 226 5.01 0.30 1.44
CA THR A 226 6.35 0.32 0.85
C THR A 226 7.10 1.64 1.05
N GLY A 227 6.38 2.74 1.26
CA GLY A 227 6.99 4.03 1.59
C GLY A 227 7.92 4.63 0.55
N ARG A 228 7.66 4.35 -0.73
CA ARG A 228 8.50 4.84 -1.82
C ARG A 228 8.14 6.29 -2.10
N ALA A 229 9.15 7.15 -2.25
CA ALA A 229 8.96 8.57 -2.60
C ALA A 229 8.53 8.76 -4.06
N LEU A 230 8.79 7.76 -4.90
CA LEU A 230 8.32 7.67 -6.28
C LEU A 230 7.59 6.35 -6.46
N ARG A 231 6.57 6.35 -7.31
CA ARG A 231 5.90 5.11 -7.69
C ARG A 231 6.81 4.30 -8.59
N ALA A 232 6.87 2.98 -8.35
CA ALA A 232 7.54 2.06 -9.26
C ALA A 232 6.54 1.53 -10.29
N PRO A 233 6.94 1.36 -11.55
CA PRO A 233 6.12 0.69 -12.55
C PRO A 233 5.69 -0.72 -12.10
N ARG A 234 4.49 -1.12 -12.53
CA ARG A 234 3.91 -2.44 -12.21
C ARG A 234 4.81 -3.58 -12.71
N GLU A 235 5.31 -3.50 -13.94
CA GLU A 235 6.19 -4.54 -14.49
C GLU A 235 7.50 -4.69 -13.71
N ARG A 236 8.11 -3.58 -13.30
CA ARG A 236 9.32 -3.64 -12.45
C ARG A 236 9.04 -4.29 -11.11
N SER A 237 7.82 -4.14 -10.59
CA SER A 237 7.40 -4.80 -9.35
C SER A 237 7.13 -6.30 -9.56
N ARG A 238 6.72 -6.73 -10.76
CA ARG A 238 6.52 -8.14 -11.15
C ARG A 238 7.83 -8.88 -11.47
N ARG A 239 8.85 -8.18 -11.98
CA ARG A 239 10.19 -8.76 -12.26
C ARG A 239 10.97 -9.17 -11.00
N LYS A 240 10.50 -8.83 -9.80
CA LYS A 240 10.92 -9.53 -8.60
C LYS A 240 10.29 -10.92 -8.64
N ALA A 241 10.99 -11.87 -9.25
CA ALA A 241 10.70 -13.28 -9.07
C ALA A 241 10.56 -13.54 -7.57
N TRP A 242 9.40 -14.04 -7.14
CA TRP A 242 9.37 -14.76 -5.89
C TRP A 242 10.31 -15.94 -6.09
N ALA A 243 11.50 -15.85 -5.48
CA ALA A 243 12.41 -16.96 -5.40
C ALA A 243 11.72 -18.05 -4.56
N HIS A 244 11.42 -19.16 -5.24
CA HIS A 244 11.00 -20.46 -4.70
C HIS A 244 9.60 -20.54 -4.07
N VAL A 245 8.66 -21.04 -4.87
CA VAL A 245 7.58 -21.92 -4.39
C VAL A 245 7.89 -23.28 -4.99
N THR A 246 8.37 -24.22 -4.18
CA THR A 246 8.53 -25.63 -4.59
C THR A 246 7.16 -26.30 -4.65
N PRO A 247 6.81 -27.05 -5.71
CA PRO A 247 5.43 -27.54 -5.93
C PRO A 247 5.07 -28.86 -5.23
N GLU A 248 5.80 -29.31 -4.20
CA GLU A 248 5.66 -30.68 -3.72
C GLU A 248 5.90 -30.77 -2.21
N THR A 249 4.83 -30.87 -1.39
CA THR A 249 4.69 -31.82 -0.26
C THR A 249 3.34 -31.66 0.46
N LEU A 250 2.65 -32.78 0.65
CA LEU A 250 1.27 -32.93 1.16
C LEU A 250 1.19 -32.99 2.70
N ILE A 251 0.06 -32.49 3.23
CA ILE A 251 -0.40 -32.43 4.63
C ILE A 251 -1.22 -33.69 4.94
N SER A 252 -0.72 -34.60 5.79
CA SER A 252 -1.42 -35.88 6.09
C SER A 252 -2.11 -35.98 7.46
N GLU A 253 -2.04 -34.97 8.34
CA GLU A 253 -2.57 -35.10 9.72
C GLU A 253 -3.52 -33.99 10.17
N ARG A 254 -3.97 -33.11 9.26
CA ARG A 254 -4.88 -32.01 9.59
C ARG A 254 -6.34 -32.38 9.28
N PRO A 255 -7.32 -32.04 10.14
CA PRO A 255 -8.73 -32.09 9.76
C PRO A 255 -9.01 -31.14 8.57
N ALA A 256 -9.75 -31.61 7.56
CA ALA A 256 -10.01 -30.88 6.31
C ALA A 256 -10.67 -29.50 6.53
N GLU A 257 -11.49 -29.37 7.58
CA GLU A 257 -12.23 -28.15 7.95
C GLU A 257 -11.33 -26.92 8.18
N VAL A 258 -10.04 -27.15 8.45
CA VAL A 258 -9.10 -26.10 8.83
C VAL A 258 -8.41 -25.47 7.60
N GLU A 259 -8.39 -26.13 6.44
CA GLU A 259 -7.79 -25.55 5.21
C GLU A 259 -8.64 -24.43 4.61
N ASP A 260 -9.97 -24.55 4.70
CA ASP A 260 -10.91 -23.57 4.14
C ASP A 260 -10.98 -22.26 4.93
N ARG A 261 -10.37 -22.21 6.13
CA ARG A 261 -10.35 -21.05 7.04
C ARG A 261 -11.77 -20.54 7.38
N ALA A 262 -12.78 -21.38 7.14
CA ALA A 262 -14.18 -21.05 7.30
C ALA A 262 -14.61 -21.21 8.77
N VAL A 263 -14.00 -22.16 9.49
CA VAL A 263 -14.29 -22.43 10.89
C VAL A 263 -13.55 -21.46 11.81
N PRO A 264 -14.26 -20.68 12.64
CA PRO A 264 -13.64 -19.84 13.66
C PRO A 264 -12.91 -20.66 14.74
N GLY A 265 -11.90 -20.04 15.33
CA GLY A 265 -11.23 -20.54 16.53
C GLY A 265 -9.90 -21.25 16.28
N HIS A 266 -9.42 -21.25 15.04
CA HIS A 266 -8.09 -21.70 14.71
C HIS A 266 -7.16 -20.50 14.57
N GLY A 267 -6.12 -20.43 15.40
CA GLY A 267 -5.10 -19.37 15.37
C GLY A 267 -3.82 -19.79 14.63
N GLU A 268 -3.17 -18.83 13.97
CA GLU A 268 -1.76 -18.93 13.55
C GLU A 268 -0.92 -18.02 14.45
N GLY A 269 0.16 -18.55 15.02
CA GLY A 269 1.01 -17.79 15.94
C GLY A 269 2.46 -17.67 15.48
N ASP A 270 3.09 -16.50 15.57
CA ASP A 270 4.47 -16.26 15.16
C ASP A 270 5.18 -15.29 16.11
N LEU A 271 6.50 -15.21 16.01
CA LEU A 271 7.31 -14.27 16.77
C LEU A 271 7.88 -13.16 15.89
N LEU A 272 7.56 -11.92 16.25
CA LEU A 272 8.16 -10.75 15.65
C LEU A 272 9.46 -10.38 16.38
N ILE A 273 10.60 -10.74 15.81
CA ILE A 273 11.91 -10.46 16.42
C ILE A 273 12.40 -9.04 16.12
N GLY A 274 12.96 -8.38 17.13
CA GLY A 274 13.61 -7.07 17.13
C GLY A 274 15.13 -7.12 17.36
N LEU A 275 15.72 -5.96 17.65
CA LEU A 275 17.12 -5.88 18.10
C LEU A 275 17.29 -6.43 19.51
N GLU A 276 18.52 -6.76 19.87
CA GLU A 276 18.90 -7.16 21.23
C GLU A 276 18.01 -8.28 21.79
N ARG A 277 17.58 -9.20 20.93
CA ARG A 277 16.69 -10.32 21.31
C ARG A 277 15.36 -9.85 21.94
N SER A 278 14.87 -8.66 21.62
CA SER A 278 13.49 -8.30 21.92
C SER A 278 12.54 -9.01 20.95
N ALA A 279 11.31 -9.27 21.41
CA ALA A 279 10.30 -9.91 20.59
C ALA A 279 8.88 -9.45 20.96
N VAL A 280 7.95 -9.66 20.05
CA VAL A 280 6.50 -9.56 20.29
C VAL A 280 5.86 -10.81 19.71
N GLY A 281 5.08 -11.53 20.51
CA GLY A 281 4.31 -12.67 20.00
C GLY A 281 3.14 -12.16 19.16
N THR A 282 2.77 -12.89 18.13
CA THR A 282 1.66 -12.53 17.23
C THR A 282 0.75 -13.73 17.12
N VAL A 283 -0.55 -13.54 17.31
CA VAL A 283 -1.56 -14.59 17.17
C VAL A 283 -2.66 -14.04 16.28
N VAL A 284 -2.97 -14.74 15.19
CA VAL A 284 -3.98 -14.31 14.22
C VAL A 284 -5.05 -15.36 14.10
N GLU A 285 -6.29 -15.00 14.42
CA GLU A 285 -7.46 -15.85 14.20
C GLU A 285 -7.72 -15.97 12.69
N ARG A 286 -7.79 -17.21 12.18
CA ARG A 286 -7.70 -17.49 10.75
C ARG A 286 -9.00 -17.22 9.99
N SER A 287 -10.16 -17.10 10.63
CA SER A 287 -11.40 -16.76 9.92
C SER A 287 -11.51 -15.25 9.70
N THR A 288 -11.36 -14.49 10.78
CA THR A 288 -11.57 -13.04 10.89
C THR A 288 -10.32 -12.21 10.65
N ARG A 289 -9.13 -12.83 10.70
CA ARG A 289 -7.83 -12.14 10.71
C ARG A 289 -7.63 -11.23 11.92
N PHE A 290 -8.41 -11.43 12.99
CA PHE A 290 -8.23 -10.70 14.22
C PHE A 290 -6.85 -11.03 14.80
N THR A 291 -6.07 -9.98 15.01
CA THR A 291 -4.66 -10.07 15.41
C THR A 291 -4.54 -9.66 16.86
N MET A 292 -4.02 -10.55 17.69
CA MET A 292 -3.60 -10.28 19.05
C MET A 292 -2.07 -10.22 19.08
N LEU A 293 -1.54 -9.27 19.84
CA LEU A 293 -0.10 -9.12 20.03
C LEU A 293 0.23 -9.44 21.48
N VAL A 294 1.11 -10.40 21.68
CA VAL A 294 1.55 -10.85 23.01
C VAL A 294 2.77 -10.02 23.40
N HIS A 295 2.61 -9.21 24.44
CA HIS A 295 3.70 -8.42 25.01
C HIS A 295 4.69 -9.33 25.74
N LEU A 296 5.97 -9.23 25.39
CA LEU A 296 7.07 -10.05 25.91
C LEU A 296 8.16 -9.12 26.47
N PRO A 297 7.98 -8.56 27.67
CA PRO A 297 8.97 -7.68 28.29
C PRO A 297 10.24 -8.46 28.67
N ARG A 298 11.36 -7.75 28.76
CA ARG A 298 12.59 -8.32 29.31
C ARG A 298 12.38 -8.67 30.79
N GLU A 299 12.97 -9.77 31.22
CA GLU A 299 12.93 -10.18 32.62
C GLU A 299 14.05 -9.49 33.42
N ASP A 300 13.85 -9.42 34.73
CA ASP A 300 14.82 -8.84 35.65
C ASP A 300 16.19 -9.53 35.52
N GLY A 301 17.25 -8.72 35.51
CA GLY A 301 18.62 -9.21 35.32
C GLY A 301 19.03 -9.43 33.86
N TYR A 302 18.20 -9.10 32.87
CA TYR A 302 18.63 -9.09 31.47
C TYR A 302 19.79 -8.10 31.25
N ARG A 303 20.94 -8.63 30.81
CA ARG A 303 22.11 -7.84 30.43
C ARG A 303 22.48 -8.12 28.98
N HIS A 304 22.37 -7.11 28.13
CA HIS A 304 22.74 -7.23 26.72
C HIS A 304 24.25 -7.48 26.60
N LYS A 305 24.65 -8.54 25.88
CA LYS A 305 26.03 -9.04 25.65
C LYS A 305 26.69 -9.86 26.76
N GLU A 306 26.17 -9.83 27.99
CA GLU A 306 26.70 -10.62 29.11
C GLU A 306 25.87 -11.88 29.40
N THR A 307 24.82 -12.14 28.61
CA THR A 307 23.98 -13.33 28.81
C THR A 307 24.81 -14.59 28.55
N PRO A 308 25.02 -15.46 29.55
CA PRO A 308 25.84 -16.66 29.37
C PRO A 308 25.20 -17.57 28.32
N LYS A 309 26.04 -18.26 27.54
CA LYS A 309 25.59 -19.30 26.61
C LYS A 309 24.90 -20.40 27.44
N ASN A 310 23.62 -20.66 27.18
CA ASN A 310 22.73 -21.54 27.95
C ASN A 310 22.25 -20.99 29.32
N GLY A 311 22.36 -19.69 29.56
CA GLY A 311 21.74 -19.03 30.71
C GLY A 311 20.21 -18.94 30.61
N PRO A 312 19.53 -18.45 31.67
CA PRO A 312 18.10 -18.23 31.66
C PRO A 312 17.69 -17.28 30.52
N ALA A 313 16.52 -17.55 29.92
CA ALA A 313 16.05 -16.83 28.75
C ALA A 313 15.39 -15.49 29.10
N LEU A 314 16.18 -14.58 29.69
CA LEU A 314 15.72 -13.30 30.24
C LEU A 314 15.32 -12.24 29.19
N ALA A 315 15.46 -12.56 27.89
CA ALA A 315 15.15 -11.63 26.81
C ALA A 315 13.63 -11.42 26.59
N GLY A 316 12.78 -12.11 27.37
CA GLY A 316 11.33 -11.98 27.37
C GLY A 316 10.58 -13.03 26.56
N TYR A 317 11.30 -13.80 25.73
CA TYR A 317 10.70 -14.77 24.81
C TYR A 317 11.06 -16.24 25.14
N GLY A 318 11.64 -16.47 26.33
CA GLY A 318 11.91 -17.81 26.84
C GLY A 318 10.66 -18.70 26.82
N ALA A 319 10.85 -20.01 26.72
CA ALA A 319 9.72 -20.93 26.52
C ALA A 319 8.63 -20.83 27.61
N ILE A 320 9.02 -20.57 28.85
CA ILE A 320 8.08 -20.41 29.98
C ILE A 320 7.39 -19.05 29.91
N THR A 321 8.16 -17.97 29.72
CA THR A 321 7.67 -16.59 29.60
C THR A 321 6.66 -16.46 28.46
N MET A 322 7.03 -16.99 27.29
CA MET A 322 6.17 -17.02 26.10
C MET A 322 4.91 -17.83 26.36
N LYS A 323 5.02 -19.02 26.97
CA LYS A 323 3.87 -19.86 27.32
C LYS A 323 2.92 -19.13 28.29
N ASN A 324 3.43 -18.47 29.31
CA ASN A 324 2.62 -17.74 30.30
C ASN A 324 1.92 -16.53 29.66
N ALA A 325 2.67 -15.72 28.91
CA ALA A 325 2.11 -14.54 28.23
C ALA A 325 1.07 -14.94 27.18
N LEU A 326 1.31 -16.01 26.43
CA LEU A 326 0.37 -16.57 25.47
C LEU A 326 -0.88 -17.12 26.16
N ALA A 327 -0.74 -17.88 27.25
CA ALA A 327 -1.88 -18.39 28.01
C ALA A 327 -2.76 -17.25 28.56
N ASN A 328 -2.15 -16.20 29.11
CA ASN A 328 -2.85 -15.00 29.57
C ASN A 328 -3.57 -14.27 28.44
N THR A 329 -2.99 -14.23 27.24
CA THR A 329 -3.64 -13.61 26.08
C THR A 329 -4.83 -14.47 25.62
N MET A 330 -4.65 -15.78 25.52
CA MET A 330 -5.68 -16.70 25.03
C MET A 330 -6.83 -16.88 26.02
N SER A 331 -6.61 -16.67 27.32
CA SER A 331 -7.67 -16.74 28.34
C SER A 331 -8.69 -15.59 28.25
N THR A 332 -8.36 -14.52 27.52
CA THR A 332 -9.30 -13.43 27.24
C THR A 332 -10.37 -13.82 26.21
N LEU A 333 -10.18 -14.94 25.49
CA LEU A 333 -11.08 -15.41 24.45
C LEU A 333 -12.01 -16.52 24.96
N PRO A 334 -13.25 -16.59 24.46
CA PRO A 334 -14.11 -17.74 24.67
C PRO A 334 -13.49 -19.02 24.13
N THR A 335 -13.73 -20.15 24.80
CA THR A 335 -13.17 -21.47 24.42
C THR A 335 -13.53 -21.89 23.00
N GLN A 336 -14.70 -21.47 22.51
CA GLN A 336 -15.16 -21.75 21.15
C GLN A 336 -14.30 -21.06 20.07
N LEU A 337 -13.56 -20.01 20.44
CA LEU A 337 -12.62 -19.27 19.57
C LEU A 337 -11.15 -19.63 19.82
N THR A 338 -10.89 -20.66 20.63
CA THR A 338 -9.54 -21.14 20.95
C THR A 338 -9.40 -22.64 20.68
N LYS A 339 -9.96 -23.12 19.57
CA LYS A 339 -9.97 -24.55 19.18
C LYS A 339 -8.58 -25.12 18.91
N SER A 340 -7.67 -24.35 18.33
CA SER A 340 -6.28 -24.79 18.11
C SER A 340 -5.34 -23.64 17.79
N LEU A 341 -4.05 -23.85 18.00
CA LEU A 341 -3.00 -22.90 17.62
C LEU A 341 -1.93 -23.56 16.74
N THR A 342 -1.60 -22.96 15.60
CA THR A 342 -0.49 -23.41 14.75
C THR A 342 0.73 -22.50 14.92
N TRP A 343 1.90 -23.07 15.24
CA TRP A 343 3.15 -22.33 15.46
C TRP A 343 4.30 -22.84 14.58
N ASP A 344 5.41 -22.10 14.52
CA ASP A 344 6.67 -22.55 13.91
C ASP A 344 7.44 -23.44 14.90
N ARG A 345 8.33 -24.31 14.42
CA ARG A 345 9.18 -25.19 15.23
C ARG A 345 10.33 -24.43 15.92
N GLY A 346 10.01 -23.27 16.48
CA GLY A 346 10.94 -22.45 17.25
C GLY A 346 11.10 -22.98 18.68
N LYS A 347 12.29 -22.78 19.26
CA LYS A 347 12.61 -23.20 20.65
C LYS A 347 11.68 -22.56 21.71
N GLU A 348 11.02 -21.47 21.35
CA GLU A 348 10.15 -20.69 22.22
C GLU A 348 8.81 -21.36 22.51
N MET A 349 8.38 -22.29 21.65
CA MET A 349 7.23 -23.15 21.91
C MET A 349 7.63 -24.53 22.43
N SER A 350 8.84 -24.69 23.00
CA SER A 350 9.22 -25.97 23.62
C SER A 350 8.34 -26.34 24.83
N ALA A 351 7.70 -25.36 25.48
CA ALA A 351 6.74 -25.58 26.56
C ALA A 351 5.28 -25.77 26.09
N HIS A 352 5.03 -26.02 24.80
CA HIS A 352 3.68 -26.19 24.23
C HIS A 352 2.84 -27.29 24.89
N ALA A 353 3.47 -28.37 25.38
CA ALA A 353 2.77 -29.43 26.09
C ALA A 353 2.14 -28.89 27.39
N LYS A 354 2.89 -28.08 28.16
CA LYS A 354 2.37 -27.42 29.36
C LYS A 354 1.29 -26.40 29.02
N PHE A 355 1.47 -25.65 27.93
CA PHE A 355 0.45 -24.73 27.42
C PHE A 355 -0.87 -25.45 27.11
N THR A 356 -0.80 -26.59 26.42
CA THR A 356 -1.97 -27.38 26.02
C THR A 356 -2.69 -27.94 27.25
N ILE A 357 -1.95 -28.45 28.23
CA ILE A 357 -2.51 -28.97 29.49
C ILE A 357 -3.25 -27.86 30.25
N GLU A 358 -2.68 -26.66 30.33
CA GLU A 358 -3.25 -25.56 31.11
C GLU A 358 -4.45 -24.89 30.44
N THR A 359 -4.39 -24.70 29.12
CA THR A 359 -5.40 -23.94 28.38
C THR A 359 -6.43 -24.82 27.68
N GLY A 360 -6.16 -26.11 27.53
CA GLY A 360 -6.94 -27.03 26.70
C GLY A 360 -6.77 -26.82 25.19
N ILE A 361 -5.90 -25.88 24.78
CA ILE A 361 -5.72 -25.51 23.36
C ILE A 361 -4.65 -26.39 22.73
N PRO A 362 -4.98 -27.27 21.76
CA PRO A 362 -4.00 -28.08 21.06
C PRO A 362 -3.09 -27.19 20.19
N VAL A 363 -1.78 -27.44 20.31
CA VAL A 363 -0.74 -26.74 19.52
C VAL A 363 -0.22 -27.67 18.43
N PHE A 364 -0.26 -27.18 17.19
CA PHE A 364 0.28 -27.84 16.01
C PHE A 364 1.49 -27.07 15.48
N PHE A 365 2.44 -27.78 14.86
CA PHE A 365 3.64 -27.16 14.30
C PHE A 365 3.66 -27.23 12.78
N ALA A 366 4.06 -26.14 12.14
CA ALA A 366 4.32 -26.13 10.71
C ALA A 366 5.53 -27.01 10.37
N ASP A 367 5.56 -27.50 9.13
CA ASP A 367 6.67 -28.32 8.66
C ASP A 367 7.91 -27.48 8.37
N PRO A 368 9.11 -28.05 8.53
CA PRO A 368 10.35 -27.39 8.13
C PRO A 368 10.26 -26.95 6.66
N GLN A 369 10.77 -25.75 6.38
CA GLN A 369 10.81 -25.18 5.02
C GLN A 369 9.44 -24.98 4.35
N SER A 370 8.34 -24.97 5.12
CA SER A 370 6.97 -24.82 4.59
C SER A 370 6.27 -23.51 5.03
N PRO A 371 6.83 -22.32 4.73
CA PRO A 371 6.29 -21.03 5.19
C PRO A 371 4.87 -20.74 4.69
N TRP A 372 4.45 -21.33 3.55
CA TRP A 372 3.11 -21.14 2.98
C TRP A 372 1.98 -21.67 3.88
N GLN A 373 2.27 -22.66 4.73
CA GLN A 373 1.32 -23.19 5.73
C GLN A 373 0.88 -22.13 6.75
N ARG A 374 1.63 -21.01 6.84
CA ARG A 374 1.39 -19.87 7.74
C ARG A 374 1.31 -18.54 7.00
N GLY A 375 0.75 -18.57 5.79
CA GLY A 375 0.66 -17.37 4.94
C GLY A 375 -0.10 -16.21 5.59
N THR A 376 -0.96 -16.45 6.60
CA THR A 376 -1.65 -15.39 7.33
C THR A 376 -0.67 -14.59 8.17
N ASN A 377 0.20 -15.26 8.92
CA ASN A 377 1.16 -14.60 9.79
C ASN A 377 2.26 -13.88 9.01
N GLU A 378 2.73 -14.43 7.89
CA GLU A 378 3.71 -13.73 7.06
C GLU A 378 3.18 -12.37 6.57
N ASN A 379 1.93 -12.35 6.07
CA ASN A 379 1.32 -11.10 5.62
C ASN A 379 1.06 -10.14 6.79
N THR A 380 0.60 -10.65 7.93
CA THR A 380 0.33 -9.84 9.14
C THR A 380 1.61 -9.24 9.71
N ASN A 381 2.68 -10.02 9.81
CA ASN A 381 4.01 -9.55 10.19
C ASN A 381 4.53 -8.51 9.20
N GLY A 382 4.30 -8.71 7.90
CA GLY A 382 4.58 -7.70 6.88
C GLY A 382 3.84 -6.37 7.07
N LEU A 383 2.67 -6.37 7.72
CA LEU A 383 1.95 -5.15 8.09
C LEU A 383 2.45 -4.57 9.41
N LEU A 384 2.72 -5.40 10.41
CA LEU A 384 3.32 -5.00 11.69
C LEU A 384 4.65 -4.28 11.50
N ARG A 385 5.44 -4.64 10.47
CA ARG A 385 6.68 -3.91 10.12
C ARG A 385 6.46 -2.45 9.68
N GLN A 386 5.22 -1.97 9.55
CA GLN A 386 4.92 -0.54 9.42
C GLN A 386 5.09 0.20 10.76
N TYR A 387 4.78 -0.47 11.88
CA TYR A 387 4.82 0.04 13.25
C TYR A 387 6.10 -0.38 13.99
N PHE A 388 6.58 -1.60 13.70
CA PHE A 388 7.76 -2.25 14.29
C PHE A 388 8.80 -2.59 13.21
N PRO A 389 9.50 -1.60 12.64
CA PRO A 389 10.50 -1.82 11.59
C PRO A 389 11.55 -2.87 12.01
N LYS A 390 12.10 -3.61 11.04
CA LYS A 390 13.24 -4.49 11.35
C LYS A 390 14.40 -3.64 11.89
N GLY A 391 15.17 -4.17 12.84
CA GLY A 391 16.33 -3.44 13.38
C GLY A 391 15.96 -2.33 14.36
N THR A 392 14.81 -2.42 15.03
CA THR A 392 14.46 -1.61 16.20
C THR A 392 14.33 -2.51 17.42
N ASP A 393 14.58 -1.96 18.61
CA ASP A 393 14.30 -2.67 19.87
C ASP A 393 12.79 -2.63 20.16
N LEU A 394 12.20 -3.79 20.44
CA LEU A 394 10.77 -3.95 20.68
C LEU A 394 10.41 -3.90 22.16
N SER A 395 11.37 -4.13 23.07
CA SER A 395 11.10 -4.13 24.52
C SER A 395 10.83 -2.75 25.11
N ARG A 396 11.03 -1.68 24.33
CA ARG A 396 10.72 -0.31 24.73
C ARG A 396 9.23 0.01 24.69
N TRP A 397 8.41 -0.87 24.11
CA TRP A 397 6.98 -0.67 23.95
C TRP A 397 6.24 -1.31 25.09
N SER A 398 5.29 -0.58 25.68
CA SER A 398 4.45 -1.12 26.75
C SER A 398 3.37 -2.06 26.18
N ALA A 399 2.61 -2.68 27.09
CA ALA A 399 1.45 -3.48 26.70
C ALA A 399 0.40 -2.62 25.98
N GLU A 400 0.14 -1.41 26.46
CA GLU A 400 -0.82 -0.46 25.90
C GLU A 400 -0.41 0.01 24.50
N ASP A 401 0.89 0.27 24.30
CA ASP A 401 1.48 0.61 23.02
C ASP A 401 1.28 -0.51 21.98
N ILE A 402 1.51 -1.76 22.40
CA ILE A 402 1.33 -2.94 21.56
C ILE A 402 -0.16 -3.15 21.24
N GLU A 403 -1.04 -2.99 22.22
CA GLU A 403 -2.49 -3.09 22.05
C GLU A 403 -3.02 -2.04 21.08
N ALA A 404 -2.49 -0.81 21.11
CA ALA A 404 -2.84 0.24 20.16
C ALA A 404 -2.48 -0.13 18.71
N VAL A 405 -1.34 -0.77 18.51
CA VAL A 405 -0.94 -1.28 17.18
C VAL A 405 -1.85 -2.45 16.74
N ALA A 406 -2.22 -3.35 17.67
CA ALA A 406 -3.19 -4.41 17.39
C ALA A 406 -4.55 -3.82 16.99
N HIS A 407 -5.03 -2.82 17.73
CA HIS A 407 -6.25 -2.07 17.43
C HIS A 407 -6.20 -1.43 16.04
N ALA A 408 -5.10 -0.77 15.68
CA ALA A 408 -4.92 -0.19 14.34
C ALA A 408 -4.95 -1.25 13.22
N LEU A 409 -4.44 -2.46 13.47
CA LEU A 409 -4.50 -3.59 12.53
C LEU A 409 -5.90 -4.20 12.42
N ASN A 410 -6.62 -4.29 13.54
CA ASN A 410 -7.95 -4.89 13.63
C ASN A 410 -9.06 -3.95 13.15
N THR A 411 -8.84 -2.64 13.13
CA THR A 411 -9.72 -1.66 12.48
C THR A 411 -9.38 -1.43 11.02
N ARG A 412 -8.30 -2.02 10.51
CA ARG A 412 -7.89 -1.88 9.11
C ARG A 412 -8.61 -2.87 8.19
N PRO A 413 -9.32 -2.41 7.16
CA PRO A 413 -10.19 -3.27 6.34
C PRO A 413 -9.39 -4.28 5.52
N ARG A 414 -9.94 -5.48 5.35
CA ARG A 414 -9.29 -6.58 4.64
C ARG A 414 -10.07 -6.98 3.41
N LYS A 415 -9.38 -7.08 2.27
CA LYS A 415 -9.97 -7.54 1.01
C LYS A 415 -10.62 -8.92 1.14
N THR A 416 -9.98 -9.82 1.91
CA THR A 416 -10.48 -11.18 2.19
C THR A 416 -11.78 -11.20 2.99
N LEU A 417 -12.13 -10.11 3.66
CA LEU A 417 -13.35 -9.96 4.45
C LEU A 417 -14.35 -9.03 3.74
N GLY A 418 -14.27 -8.90 2.42
CA GLY A 418 -15.11 -7.97 1.67
C GLY A 418 -14.92 -6.51 2.09
N TRP A 419 -13.71 -6.14 2.51
CA TRP A 419 -13.37 -4.80 3.04
C TRP A 419 -13.99 -4.46 4.39
N ARG A 420 -14.49 -5.46 5.11
CA ARG A 420 -14.81 -5.35 6.54
C ARG A 420 -13.53 -5.40 7.38
N THR A 421 -13.61 -4.92 8.62
CA THR A 421 -12.47 -4.88 9.54
C THR A 421 -12.46 -6.15 10.39
N PRO A 422 -11.27 -6.69 10.73
CA PRO A 422 -11.17 -7.86 11.60
C PRO A 422 -11.94 -7.69 12.91
N ALA A 423 -11.88 -6.52 13.54
CA ALA A 423 -12.60 -6.23 14.77
C ALA A 423 -14.12 -6.40 14.62
N VAL A 424 -14.72 -5.90 13.53
CA VAL A 424 -16.17 -6.02 13.32
C VAL A 424 -16.55 -7.47 13.03
N THR A 425 -15.80 -8.17 12.16
CA THR A 425 -16.09 -9.57 11.85
C THR A 425 -15.91 -10.49 13.07
N PHE A 426 -14.90 -10.22 13.90
CA PHE A 426 -14.68 -10.94 15.15
C PHE A 426 -15.78 -10.70 16.18
N ASN A 427 -16.22 -9.44 16.33
CA ASN A 427 -17.33 -9.12 17.23
C ASN A 427 -18.65 -9.80 16.81
N GLU A 428 -18.95 -9.88 15.51
CA GLU A 428 -20.11 -10.63 15.03
C GLU A 428 -20.01 -12.12 15.36
N GLN A 429 -18.83 -12.73 15.22
CA GLN A 429 -18.63 -14.11 15.63
C GLN A 429 -18.83 -14.32 17.13
N LEU A 430 -18.35 -13.39 17.96
CA LEU A 430 -18.61 -13.42 19.40
C LEU A 430 -20.10 -13.37 19.73
N LEU A 431 -20.85 -12.48 19.08
CA LEU A 431 -22.30 -12.35 19.28
C LEU A 431 -23.07 -13.61 18.84
N LEU A 432 -22.69 -14.21 17.71
CA LEU A 432 -23.31 -15.45 17.23
C LEU A 432 -23.11 -16.62 18.21
N LEU A 433 -21.91 -16.72 18.80
CA LEU A 433 -21.61 -17.74 19.80
C LEU A 433 -22.40 -17.54 21.10
N GLN A 434 -22.62 -16.30 21.51
CA GLN A 434 -23.47 -15.99 22.67
C GLN A 434 -24.93 -16.39 22.42
N GLN A 435 -25.47 -16.10 21.22
CA GLN A 435 -26.85 -16.47 20.87
C GLN A 435 -27.05 -17.98 20.80
N ALA A 436 -26.08 -18.72 20.25
CA ALA A 436 -26.14 -20.18 20.21
C ALA A 436 -26.10 -20.83 21.60
N GLY A 437 -25.47 -20.18 22.59
CA GLY A 437 -25.43 -20.65 23.98
C GLY A 437 -26.68 -20.35 24.82
N VAL A 438 -27.56 -19.45 24.36
CA VAL A 438 -28.80 -19.05 25.08
C VAL A 438 -30.03 -19.84 24.61
N ALA A 439 -29.93 -20.56 23.49
CA ALA A 439 -31.02 -21.37 22.95
C ALA A 439 -31.11 -22.77 23.58
N THR A 440 -31.46 -22.86 24.87
CA THR A 440 -32.05 -24.07 25.47
C THR A 440 -32.68 -23.74 26.83
N THR A 441 -34.00 -23.60 26.85
CA THR A 441 -34.94 -24.13 27.86
C THR A 441 -36.35 -23.74 27.43
N GLY A 442 -36.99 -24.63 26.68
CA GLY A 442 -38.40 -24.62 26.34
C GLY A 442 -38.90 -26.06 26.38
#